data_AF-A0A9D1TAN1-F1
#
_entry.id   AF-A0A9D1TAN1-F1
#
_cell.length_a   1.000
_cell.length_b   1.000
_cell.length_c   1.000
_cell.angle_alpha   90.00
_cell.angle_beta   90.00
_cell.angle_gamma   90.00
#
_symmetry.space_group_name_H-M   'P 1'
#
loop_
_entity.id
_entity.type
_entity.pdbx_description
1 polymer ?
#
loop_
_entity_poly.entity_id
_entity_poly.type
_entity_poly.pdbx_seq_one_letter_code
_entity_poly.pdbx_strand_id
1 'polypeptide(L)'
;MKIGQEVFAVKLYELEQQYGKLQSHLHVCSTEEREQIAEERKKTEMEYRESDLLIQERVKASRLEAVAELAKAQVEYRNKVESLLKKQLRGDTEEEDRAETAALYAEYAIDFATQSMQYALIAALSAMERQMKLEEKKGESEKCRK
;
A
#
# COMPACT_ATOMS: atom_id res chain seq x y z
N MET A 1 -15.38 2.96 -23.21
CA MET A 1 -15.23 2.56 -21.79
C MET A 1 -13.95 3.20 -21.26
N LYS A 2 -13.99 3.89 -20.11
CA LYS A 2 -12.85 4.65 -19.57
C LYS A 2 -11.83 3.67 -18.99
N ILE A 3 -10.71 3.46 -19.68
CA ILE A 3 -9.62 2.52 -19.31
C ILE A 3 -9.14 2.71 -17.84
N GLY A 4 -9.34 3.89 -17.24
CA GLY A 4 -9.00 4.15 -15.83
C GLY A 4 -9.97 3.52 -14.81
N GLN A 5 -11.26 3.36 -15.11
CA GLN A 5 -12.27 2.95 -14.12
C GLN A 5 -12.15 1.47 -13.74
N GLU A 6 -11.85 0.59 -14.71
CA GLU A 6 -11.68 -0.85 -14.45
C GLU A 6 -10.39 -1.15 -13.69
N VAL A 7 -9.30 -0.44 -14.00
CA VAL A 7 -8.02 -0.59 -13.31
C VAL A 7 -8.12 -0.13 -11.86
N PHE A 8 -8.82 0.99 -11.60
CA PHE A 8 -9.04 1.47 -10.23
C PHE A 8 -9.97 0.54 -9.45
N ALA A 9 -10.98 -0.08 -10.07
CA ALA A 9 -11.89 -0.99 -9.38
C ALA A 9 -11.17 -2.19 -8.75
N VAL A 10 -10.25 -2.83 -9.48
CA VAL A 10 -9.45 -3.95 -8.94
C VAL A 10 -8.56 -3.49 -7.78
N LYS A 11 -7.94 -2.32 -7.89
CA LYS A 11 -7.08 -1.76 -6.82
C LYS A 11 -7.85 -1.33 -5.59
N LEU A 12 -9.07 -0.80 -5.76
CA LEU A 12 -9.94 -0.48 -4.64
C LEU A 12 -10.41 -1.75 -3.92
N TYR A 13 -10.72 -2.82 -4.66
CA TYR A 13 -11.04 -4.11 -4.05
C TYR A 13 -9.84 -4.69 -3.28
N GLU A 14 -8.63 -4.64 -3.84
CA GLU A 14 -7.40 -5.04 -3.13
C GLU A 14 -7.23 -4.25 -1.82
N LEU A 15 -7.46 -2.92 -1.84
CA LEU A 15 -7.38 -2.07 -0.65
C LEU A 15 -8.46 -2.39 0.39
N GLU A 16 -9.70 -2.61 -0.04
CA GLU A 16 -10.82 -2.98 0.83
C GLU A 16 -10.56 -4.30 1.55
N GLN A 17 -10.01 -5.30 0.84
CA GLN A 17 -9.63 -6.58 1.45
C GLN A 17 -8.55 -6.42 2.51
N GLN A 18 -7.52 -5.59 2.27
CA GLN A 18 -6.47 -5.35 3.25
C GLN A 18 -6.99 -4.57 4.47
N TYR A 19 -7.87 -3.58 4.26
CA TYR A 19 -8.52 -2.86 5.35
C TYR A 19 -9.41 -3.78 6.19
N GLY A 20 -10.20 -4.64 5.56
CA GLY A 20 -11.04 -5.63 6.24
C GLY A 20 -10.23 -6.60 7.10
N LYS A 21 -9.08 -7.08 6.59
CA LYS A 21 -8.13 -7.90 7.38
C LYS A 21 -7.62 -7.13 8.61
N LEU A 22 -7.09 -5.91 8.40
CA LEU A 22 -6.58 -5.09 9.50
C LEU A 22 -7.63 -4.86 10.59
N GLN A 23 -8.86 -4.54 10.20
CA GLN A 23 -9.98 -4.33 11.12
C GLN A 23 -10.36 -5.62 11.88
N SER A 24 -10.46 -6.75 11.17
CA SER A 24 -10.79 -8.05 11.77
C SER A 24 -9.75 -8.46 12.81
N HIS A 25 -8.46 -8.34 12.50
CA HIS A 25 -7.41 -8.77 13.42
C HIS A 25 -7.27 -7.86 14.64
N LEU A 26 -7.40 -6.54 14.49
CA LEU A 26 -7.36 -5.65 15.65
C LEU A 26 -8.54 -5.85 16.60
N HIS A 27 -9.70 -6.29 16.10
CA HIS A 27 -10.88 -6.56 16.93
C HIS A 27 -10.88 -7.98 17.52
N VAL A 28 -10.52 -8.99 16.73
CA VAL A 28 -10.61 -10.42 17.10
C VAL A 28 -9.37 -10.90 17.89
N CYS A 29 -8.17 -10.48 17.53
CA CYS A 29 -6.93 -10.89 18.21
C CYS A 29 -6.81 -10.36 19.65
N SER A 30 -7.71 -9.46 20.06
CA SER A 30 -7.83 -9.05 21.47
C SER A 30 -8.33 -10.18 22.39
N THR A 31 -8.84 -11.27 21.80
CA THR A 31 -9.41 -12.43 22.51
C THR A 31 -8.72 -13.77 22.20
N GLU A 32 -7.73 -13.78 21.31
CA GLU A 32 -7.04 -15.00 20.84
C GLU A 32 -5.82 -15.36 21.71
N GLU A 33 -5.46 -16.64 21.73
CA GLU A 33 -4.25 -17.11 22.41
C GLU A 33 -2.98 -16.73 21.64
N ARG A 34 -1.86 -16.58 22.34
CA ARG A 34 -0.56 -16.15 21.78
C ARG A 34 -0.12 -16.97 20.56
N GLU A 35 -0.41 -18.27 20.53
CA GLU A 35 -0.04 -19.16 19.43
C GLU A 35 -0.81 -18.85 18.14
N GLN A 36 -2.10 -18.53 18.25
CA GLN A 36 -2.95 -18.16 17.11
C GLN A 36 -2.50 -16.82 16.52
N ILE A 37 -2.18 -15.84 17.37
CA ILE A 37 -1.62 -14.54 16.95
C ILE A 37 -0.29 -14.74 16.21
N ALA A 38 0.57 -15.65 16.68
CA ALA A 38 1.85 -15.93 16.04
C ALA A 38 1.69 -16.60 14.66
N GLU A 39 0.73 -17.51 14.52
CA GLU A 39 0.41 -18.17 13.25
C GLU A 39 -0.15 -17.17 12.22
N GLU A 40 -1.12 -16.36 12.62
CA GLU A 40 -1.74 -15.37 11.73
C GLU A 40 -0.74 -14.28 11.31
N ARG A 41 0.14 -13.86 12.22
CA ARG A 41 1.26 -12.96 11.88
C ARG A 41 2.16 -13.59 10.81
N LYS A 42 2.54 -14.86 10.97
CA LYS A 42 3.41 -15.55 10.00
C LYS A 42 2.74 -15.68 8.64
N LYS A 43 1.45 -15.98 8.60
CA LYS A 43 0.66 -16.05 7.37
C LYS A 43 0.60 -14.69 6.67
N THR A 44 0.29 -13.63 7.42
CA THR A 44 0.25 -12.24 6.90
C THR A 44 1.62 -11.81 6.36
N GLU A 45 2.72 -12.17 7.04
CA GLU A 45 4.08 -11.91 6.54
C GLU A 45 4.38 -12.62 5.21
N MET A 46 3.89 -13.85 5.02
CA MET A 46 4.06 -14.57 3.76
C MET A 46 3.27 -13.91 2.63
N GLU A 47 1.99 -13.59 2.85
CA GLU A 47 1.13 -12.90 1.88
C GLU A 47 1.73 -11.53 1.46
N TYR A 48 2.32 -10.81 2.42
CA TYR A 48 3.01 -9.56 2.17
C TYR A 48 4.23 -9.75 1.24
N ARG A 49 5.06 -10.77 1.50
CA ARG A 49 6.25 -11.06 0.68
C ARG A 49 5.88 -11.48 -0.74
N GLU A 50 4.83 -12.28 -0.89
CA GLU A 50 4.32 -12.67 -2.22
C GLU A 50 3.82 -11.44 -2.98
N SER A 51 3.05 -10.58 -2.32
CA SER A 51 2.54 -9.34 -2.90
C SER A 51 3.68 -8.42 -3.36
N ASP A 52 4.76 -8.33 -2.57
CA ASP A 52 5.94 -7.56 -2.94
C ASP A 52 6.62 -8.10 -4.20
N LEU A 53 6.83 -9.42 -4.30
CA LEU A 53 7.43 -10.04 -5.47
C LEU A 53 6.61 -9.72 -6.75
N LEU A 54 5.29 -9.80 -6.66
CA LEU A 54 4.40 -9.46 -7.77
C LEU A 54 4.49 -7.98 -8.18
N ILE A 55 4.64 -7.06 -7.22
CA ILE A 55 4.85 -5.64 -7.51
C ILE A 55 6.19 -5.45 -8.23
N GLN A 56 7.27 -6.07 -7.74
CA GLN A 56 8.58 -5.99 -8.38
C GLN A 56 8.59 -6.53 -9.81
N GLU A 57 7.87 -7.61 -10.08
CA GLU A 57 7.73 -8.15 -11.45
C GLU A 57 6.97 -7.19 -12.37
N ARG A 58 5.86 -6.61 -11.90
CA ARG A 58 5.09 -5.61 -12.67
C ARG A 58 5.92 -4.38 -13.01
N VAL A 59 6.80 -3.98 -12.09
CA VAL A 59 7.70 -2.85 -12.26
C VAL A 59 8.78 -3.15 -13.30
N LYS A 60 9.41 -4.33 -13.24
CA LYS A 60 10.36 -4.79 -14.25
C LYS A 60 9.73 -4.92 -15.65
N ALA A 61 8.45 -5.28 -15.71
CA ALA A 61 7.68 -5.38 -16.95
C ALA A 61 7.17 -4.02 -17.46
N SER A 62 7.24 -2.95 -16.67
CA SER A 62 6.77 -1.62 -17.06
C SER A 62 7.66 -1.01 -18.14
N ARG A 63 7.03 -0.50 -19.20
CA ARG A 63 7.72 0.21 -20.30
C ARG A 63 7.92 1.71 -20.02
N LEU A 64 7.40 2.22 -18.89
CA LEU A 64 7.46 3.63 -18.54
C LEU A 64 8.48 3.87 -17.42
N GLU A 65 9.51 4.65 -17.73
CA GLU A 65 10.59 5.04 -16.82
C GLU A 65 10.08 5.65 -15.51
N ALA A 66 9.05 6.51 -15.58
CA ALA A 66 8.44 7.12 -14.40
C ALA A 66 7.84 6.09 -13.42
N VAL A 67 7.31 4.97 -13.92
CA VAL A 67 6.76 3.90 -13.07
C VAL A 67 7.88 3.09 -12.43
N ALA A 68 9.00 2.91 -13.13
CA ALA A 68 10.18 2.24 -12.58
C ALA A 68 10.81 3.05 -11.43
N GLU A 69 10.94 4.36 -11.58
CA GLU A 69 11.44 5.25 -10.52
C GLU A 69 10.53 5.28 -9.29
N LEU A 70 9.20 5.35 -9.48
CA LEU A 70 8.23 5.27 -8.37
C LEU A 70 8.38 3.97 -7.57
N ALA A 71 8.53 2.85 -8.26
CA ALA A 71 8.69 1.57 -7.61
C ALA A 71 10.04 1.40 -6.90
N LYS A 72 11.11 1.93 -7.49
CA LYS A 72 12.41 1.97 -6.82
C LYS A 72 12.33 2.75 -5.51
N ALA A 73 11.70 3.92 -5.51
CA ALA A 73 11.49 4.71 -4.31
C ALA A 73 10.67 3.95 -3.24
N GLN A 74 9.63 3.21 -3.65
CA GLN A 74 8.84 2.37 -2.74
C GLN A 74 9.68 1.25 -2.11
N VAL A 75 10.53 0.58 -2.89
CA VAL A 75 11.43 -0.48 -2.39
C VAL A 75 12.47 0.09 -1.43
N GLU A 76 13.08 1.23 -1.76
CA GLU A 76 14.05 1.91 -0.90
C GLU A 76 13.44 2.32 0.45
N TYR A 77 12.26 2.93 0.41
CA TYR A 77 11.51 3.29 1.61
C TYR A 77 11.24 2.06 2.48
N ARG A 78 10.68 0.99 1.91
CA ARG A 78 10.37 -0.23 2.65
C ARG A 78 11.61 -0.83 3.30
N ASN A 79 12.67 -1.03 2.51
CA ASN A 79 13.92 -1.62 3.01
C ASN A 79 14.49 -0.80 4.18
N LYS A 80 14.38 0.53 4.09
CA LYS A 80 14.80 1.43 5.16
C LYS A 80 13.95 1.22 6.42
N VAL A 81 12.63 1.24 6.31
CA VAL A 81 11.70 1.06 7.44
C VAL A 81 11.89 -0.31 8.10
N GLU A 82 11.98 -1.41 7.32
CA GLU A 82 12.23 -2.74 7.85
C GLU A 82 13.56 -2.83 8.59
N SER A 83 14.61 -2.17 8.08
CA SER A 83 15.92 -2.16 8.73
C SER A 83 15.90 -1.42 10.07
N LEU A 84 15.12 -0.34 10.16
CA LEU A 84 14.93 0.41 11.40
C LEU A 84 14.17 -0.43 12.43
N LEU A 85 13.09 -1.09 12.02
CA LEU A 85 12.33 -2.01 12.86
C LEU A 85 13.23 -3.10 13.44
N LYS A 86 13.97 -3.82 12.58
CA LYS A 86 14.84 -4.93 13.01
C LYS A 86 15.91 -4.48 13.99
N LYS A 87 16.35 -3.22 13.95
CA LYS A 87 17.33 -2.67 14.90
C LYS A 87 16.70 -2.39 16.26
N GLN A 88 15.52 -1.77 16.29
CA GLN A 88 14.84 -1.42 17.54
C GLN A 88 14.41 -2.66 18.33
N LEU A 89 13.99 -3.73 17.66
CA LEU A 89 13.59 -4.99 18.30
C LEU A 89 14.77 -5.88 18.76
N ARG A 90 16.01 -5.55 18.41
CA ARG A 90 17.22 -6.34 18.71
C ARG A 90 18.09 -5.76 19.85
N GLY A 91 17.71 -4.62 20.42
CA GLY A 91 18.44 -4.02 21.54
C GLY A 91 18.34 -4.87 22.82
N ASP A 92 19.32 -4.71 23.73
CA ASP A 92 19.31 -5.28 25.09
C ASP A 92 18.35 -4.48 26.01
N THR A 93 17.11 -4.26 25.57
CA THR A 93 16.07 -3.59 26.35
C THR A 93 15.14 -4.61 27.02
N GLU A 94 14.49 -4.20 28.12
CA GLU A 94 13.59 -5.08 28.86
C GLU A 94 12.41 -5.54 27.97
N GLU A 95 11.74 -6.64 28.34
CA GLU A 95 10.59 -7.15 27.56
C GLU A 95 9.46 -6.12 27.45
N GLU A 96 9.24 -5.31 28.49
CA GLU A 96 8.23 -4.24 28.49
C GLU A 96 8.57 -3.15 27.45
N ASP A 97 9.82 -2.69 27.41
CA ASP A 97 10.30 -1.73 26.41
C ASP A 97 10.13 -2.26 24.97
N ARG A 98 10.32 -3.57 24.77
CA ARG A 98 10.14 -4.21 23.46
C ARG A 98 8.68 -4.29 23.04
N ALA A 99 7.77 -4.56 23.98
CA ALA A 99 6.33 -4.55 23.73
C ALA A 99 5.83 -3.13 23.38
N GLU A 100 6.26 -2.12 24.14
CA GLU A 100 5.94 -0.71 23.87
C GLU A 100 6.48 -0.25 22.51
N THR A 101 7.73 -0.59 22.20
CA THR A 101 8.35 -0.30 20.89
C THR A 101 7.58 -0.95 19.74
N ALA A 102 7.10 -2.19 19.92
CA ALA A 102 6.30 -2.88 18.91
C ALA A 102 4.91 -2.21 18.72
N ALA A 103 4.28 -1.74 19.80
CA ALA A 103 3.01 -1.01 19.73
C ALA A 103 3.15 0.32 18.99
N LEU A 104 4.16 1.13 19.34
CA LEU A 104 4.45 2.40 18.65
C LEU A 104 4.76 2.19 17.17
N TYR A 105 5.43 1.09 16.82
CA TYR A 105 5.64 0.74 15.42
C TYR A 105 4.33 0.41 14.70
N ALA A 106 3.46 -0.37 15.32
CA ALA A 106 2.16 -0.71 14.74
C ALA A 106 1.30 0.56 14.50
N GLU A 107 1.31 1.49 15.46
CA GLU A 107 0.66 2.81 15.32
C GLU A 107 1.22 3.58 14.11
N TYR A 108 2.55 3.73 14.02
CA TYR A 108 3.19 4.39 12.88
C TYR A 108 2.84 3.72 11.53
N ALA A 109 2.80 2.39 11.49
CA ALA A 109 2.46 1.66 10.27
C ALA A 109 1.00 1.90 9.83
N ILE A 110 0.07 2.01 10.78
CA ILE A 110 -1.34 2.34 10.51
C ILE A 110 -1.49 3.79 10.03
N ASP A 111 -0.79 4.74 10.66
CA ASP A 111 -0.76 6.14 10.22
C ASP A 111 -0.23 6.26 8.79
N PHE A 112 0.85 5.54 8.48
CA PHE A 112 1.40 5.53 7.13
C PHE A 112 0.46 4.89 6.10
N ALA A 113 -0.25 3.82 6.46
CA ALA A 113 -1.27 3.22 5.61
C ALA A 113 -2.39 4.23 5.30
N THR A 114 -2.84 4.97 6.32
CA THR A 114 -3.85 6.04 6.18
C THR A 114 -3.36 7.15 5.24
N GLN A 115 -2.13 7.63 5.42
CA GLN A 115 -1.52 8.63 4.54
C GLN A 115 -1.37 8.10 3.10
N SER A 116 -1.00 6.83 2.93
CA SER A 116 -0.85 6.20 1.62
C SER A 116 -2.17 6.11 0.87
N MET A 117 -3.28 5.82 1.56
CA MET A 117 -4.62 5.85 0.98
C MET A 117 -5.01 7.25 0.51
N GLN A 118 -4.72 8.28 1.31
CA GLN A 118 -4.96 9.67 0.93
C GLN A 118 -4.12 10.08 -0.29
N TYR A 119 -2.85 9.70 -0.33
CA TYR A 119 -1.99 9.93 -1.49
C TYR A 119 -2.52 9.22 -2.75
N ALA A 120 -2.96 7.96 -2.63
CA ALA A 120 -3.58 7.23 -3.73
C ALA A 120 -4.83 7.94 -4.28
N LEU A 121 -5.66 8.51 -3.41
CA LEU A 121 -6.82 9.31 -3.80
C LEU A 121 -6.40 10.57 -4.58
N ILE A 122 -5.40 11.31 -4.10
CA ILE A 122 -4.86 12.50 -4.79
C ILE A 122 -4.36 12.13 -6.19
N ALA A 123 -3.62 11.02 -6.31
CA ALA A 123 -3.12 10.53 -7.60
C ALA A 123 -4.25 10.12 -8.56
N ALA A 124 -5.28 9.44 -8.06
CA ALA A 124 -6.44 9.03 -8.84
C ALA A 124 -7.25 10.24 -9.34
N LEU A 125 -7.51 11.22 -8.48
CA LEU A 125 -8.19 12.47 -8.84
C LEU A 125 -7.38 13.25 -9.90
N SER A 126 -6.06 13.34 -9.74
CA SER A 126 -5.18 13.97 -10.72
C SER A 126 -5.23 13.27 -12.08
N ALA A 127 -5.30 11.93 -12.09
CA ALA A 127 -5.45 11.17 -13.33
C ALA A 127 -6.81 11.41 -14.00
N MET A 128 -7.89 11.45 -13.21
CA MET A 128 -9.25 11.73 -13.70
C MET A 128 -9.35 13.14 -14.29
N GLU A 129 -8.81 14.15 -13.61
CA GLU A 129 -8.80 15.54 -14.09
C GLU A 129 -8.07 15.66 -15.44
N ARG A 130 -6.91 15.00 -15.58
CA ARG A 130 -6.15 14.97 -16.85
C ARG A 130 -6.91 14.26 -17.97
N GLN A 131 -7.63 13.19 -17.67
CA GLN A 131 -8.47 12.49 -18.66
C GLN A 131 -9.64 13.38 -19.11
N MET A 132 -10.31 14.08 -18.20
CA MET A 132 -11.41 15.00 -18.54
C MET A 132 -10.93 16.14 -19.44
N LYS A 133 -9.80 16.78 -19.12
CA LYS A 133 -9.20 17.83 -19.96
C LYS A 133 -8.83 17.34 -21.37
N LEU A 134 -8.44 16.07 -21.51
CA LEU A 134 -8.15 15.47 -22.81
C LEU A 134 -9.43 15.24 -23.62
N GLU A 135 -10.50 14.78 -22.98
CA GLU A 135 -11.82 14.55 -23.58
C GLU A 135 -12.42 15.88 -24.08
N GLU A 136 -12.34 16.95 -23.29
CA GLU A 136 -12.80 18.30 -23.65
C GLU A 136 -12.09 18.82 -24.91
N LYS A 137 -10.75 18.75 -24.95
CA LYS A 137 -9.95 19.17 -26.12
C LYS A 137 -10.28 18.38 -27.38
N LYS A 138 -10.54 17.07 -27.26
CA LYS A 138 -10.94 16.22 -28.39
C LYS A 138 -12.33 16.61 -28.90
N GLY A 139 -13.29 16.85 -28.01
CA GLY A 139 -14.63 17.31 -28.39
C GLY A 139 -14.66 18.70 -29.05
N GLU A 140 -13.81 19.63 -28.61
CA GLU A 140 -13.67 20.96 -29.22
C GLU A 140 -13.04 20.92 -30.62
N SER A 141 -12.00 20.09 -30.80
CA SER A 141 -11.32 19.92 -32.09
C SER A 141 -12.16 19.17 -33.13
N GLU A 142 -13.06 18.28 -32.71
CA GLU A 142 -14.05 17.65 -33.60
C GLU A 142 -15.18 18.60 -34.00
N LYS A 143 -15.57 19.54 -33.12
CA LYS A 143 -16.55 20.59 -33.44
C LYS A 143 -16.02 21.64 -34.41
N CYS A 144 -14.72 21.97 -34.34
CA CYS A 144 -14.08 22.96 -35.22
C CYS A 144 -13.77 22.41 -36.64
N ARG A 145 -13.88 21.08 -36.83
CA ARG A 145 -13.67 20.40 -38.12
C ARG A 145 -14.97 20.14 -38.90
N LYS A 146 -16.14 20.47 -38.33
CA LYS A 146 -17.45 20.41 -38.98
C LYS A 146 -17.92 21.80 -39.35
#